data_AF-A0A953QTP6-F1
#
_entry.id   AF-A0A953QTP6-F1
#
_cell.length_a   1.000
_cell.length_b   1.000
_cell.length_c   1.000
_cell.angle_alpha   90.00
_cell.angle_beta   90.00
_cell.angle_gamma   90.00
#
_symmetry.space_group_name_H-M   'P 1'
#
loop_
_entity.id
_entity.type
_entity.pdbx_description
1 polymer ?
#
loop_
_entity_poly.entity_id
_entity_poly.type
_entity_poly.pdbx_seq_one_letter_code
_entity_poly.pdbx_strand_id
1 'polypeptide(L)'
;MDATQQQFNDAYRAFLPPELRELMAMPDGSPADAAAKTQRASDLAQKGFTVDVPIMVWNWDPYLVMQLRQQFGYTWVPSALQPPITVAPGLPGFGTLSSYDPLHPPAGSIRVSLNLADYPPFDPPAPPAPHTPASDDPVGLQSVGALYLAVPGETYQDGAKYTDGRGTFLKHITFTPFGRTNYWEKVA
;
A
#
# COMPACT_ATOMS: atom_id res chain seq x y z
N MET A 1 -13.84 -30.16 6.45
CA MET A 1 -12.59 -29.39 6.64
C MET A 1 -11.97 -29.83 7.95
N ASP A 2 -10.67 -30.06 7.95
CA ASP A 2 -9.91 -30.29 9.19
C ASP A 2 -9.83 -28.98 9.99
N ALA A 3 -9.82 -29.05 11.33
CA ALA A 3 -9.82 -27.88 12.20
C ALA A 3 -8.60 -26.97 11.95
N THR A 4 -7.45 -27.56 11.62
CA THR A 4 -6.22 -26.85 11.28
C THR A 4 -6.35 -26.02 10.02
N GLN A 5 -7.00 -26.55 8.98
CA GLN A 5 -7.22 -25.85 7.72
C GLN A 5 -8.11 -24.62 7.92
N GLN A 6 -9.23 -24.79 8.64
CA GLN A 6 -10.14 -23.69 8.94
C GLN A 6 -9.45 -22.59 9.75
N GLN A 7 -8.72 -22.97 10.81
CA GLN A 7 -7.98 -22.01 11.65
C GLN A 7 -6.96 -21.20 10.84
N PHE A 8 -6.24 -21.85 9.92
CA PHE A 8 -5.30 -21.16 9.04
C PHE A 8 -6.00 -20.19 8.10
N ASN A 9 -7.10 -20.62 7.46
CA ASN A 9 -7.86 -19.76 6.55
C ASN A 9 -8.41 -18.51 7.25
N ASP A 10 -8.87 -18.66 8.50
CA ASP A 10 -9.36 -17.54 9.31
C ASP A 10 -8.23 -16.58 9.70
N ALA A 11 -7.09 -17.11 10.15
CA ALA A 11 -5.91 -16.31 10.46
C ALA A 11 -5.39 -15.56 9.21
N TYR A 12 -5.31 -16.25 8.07
CA TYR A 12 -4.90 -15.64 6.80
C TYR A 12 -5.84 -14.49 6.42
N ARG A 13 -7.16 -14.68 6.51
CA ARG A 13 -8.13 -13.61 6.23
C ARG A 13 -8.01 -12.46 7.22
N ALA A 14 -7.78 -12.72 8.50
CA ALA A 14 -7.63 -11.69 9.53
C ALA A 14 -6.34 -10.87 9.37
N PHE A 15 -5.28 -11.46 8.81
CA PHE A 15 -4.03 -10.79 8.46
C PHE A 15 -4.19 -9.77 7.32
N LEU A 16 -5.19 -9.94 6.46
CA LEU A 16 -5.36 -9.06 5.31
C LEU A 16 -5.94 -7.68 5.68
N PRO A 17 -5.41 -6.60 5.06
CA PRO A 17 -6.04 -5.29 5.07
C PRO A 17 -7.52 -5.36 4.63
N PRO A 18 -8.39 -4.46 5.11
CA PRO A 18 -9.79 -4.39 4.73
C PRO A 18 -10.01 -4.45 3.21
N GLU A 19 -9.20 -3.74 2.43
CA GLU A 19 -9.31 -3.66 0.97
C GLU A 19 -9.08 -5.01 0.28
N LEU A 20 -8.17 -5.83 0.81
CA LEU A 20 -7.91 -7.17 0.29
C LEU A 20 -8.97 -8.18 0.77
N ARG A 21 -9.54 -7.98 1.97
CA ARG A 21 -10.70 -8.76 2.42
C ARG A 21 -11.94 -8.49 1.56
N GLU A 22 -12.17 -7.23 1.21
CA GLU A 22 -13.23 -6.84 0.26
C GLU A 22 -13.03 -7.48 -1.10
N LEU A 23 -11.80 -7.45 -1.63
CA LEU A 23 -11.45 -8.12 -2.88
C LEU A 23 -11.83 -9.61 -2.83
N MET A 24 -11.46 -10.32 -1.75
CA MET A 24 -11.80 -11.74 -1.59
C MET A 24 -13.31 -11.98 -1.51
N ALA A 25 -14.06 -11.05 -0.92
CA ALA A 25 -15.51 -11.13 -0.78
C ALA A 25 -16.28 -10.77 -2.06
N MET A 26 -15.60 -10.24 -3.09
CA MET A 26 -16.24 -9.97 -4.37
C MET A 26 -16.80 -11.26 -5.00
N PRO A 27 -17.95 -11.18 -5.69
CA PRO A 27 -18.49 -12.29 -6.48
C PRO A 27 -17.45 -12.83 -7.49
N ASP A 28 -17.59 -14.11 -7.83
CA ASP A 28 -16.74 -14.83 -8.80
C ASP A 28 -17.53 -15.86 -9.63
N GLY A 29 -18.87 -15.80 -9.58
CA GLY A 29 -19.76 -16.78 -10.21
C GLY A 29 -19.96 -16.62 -11.72
N SER A 30 -19.45 -15.54 -12.31
CA SER A 30 -19.56 -15.27 -13.75
C SER A 30 -18.25 -14.71 -14.34
N PRO A 31 -18.07 -14.78 -15.68
CA PRO A 31 -16.93 -14.15 -16.34
C PRO A 31 -16.84 -12.64 -16.11
N ALA A 32 -17.97 -11.95 -15.97
CA ALA A 32 -18.01 -10.52 -15.68
C ALA A 32 -17.51 -10.22 -14.26
N ASP A 33 -17.88 -11.06 -13.29
CA ASP A 33 -17.41 -10.95 -11.91
C ASP A 33 -15.90 -11.20 -11.81
N ALA A 34 -15.39 -12.23 -12.51
CA ALA A 34 -13.97 -12.53 -12.58
C ALA A 34 -13.17 -11.36 -13.18
N ALA A 35 -13.71 -10.70 -14.22
CA ALA A 35 -13.10 -9.51 -14.82
C ALA A 35 -13.08 -8.33 -13.84
N ALA A 36 -14.19 -8.05 -13.15
CA ALA A 36 -14.27 -6.98 -12.15
C ALA A 36 -13.30 -7.22 -10.98
N LYS A 37 -13.21 -8.46 -10.49
CA LYS A 37 -12.29 -8.86 -9.42
C LYS A 37 -10.83 -8.73 -9.85
N THR A 38 -10.50 -9.12 -11.08
CA THR A 38 -9.16 -8.94 -11.66
C THR A 38 -8.81 -7.46 -11.78
N GLN A 39 -9.74 -6.61 -12.22
CA GLN A 39 -9.52 -5.17 -12.29
C GLN A 39 -9.25 -4.57 -10.90
N ARG A 40 -10.09 -4.89 -9.91
CA ARG A 40 -9.90 -4.42 -8.53
C ARG A 40 -8.56 -4.87 -7.95
N ALA A 41 -8.16 -6.11 -8.21
CA ALA A 41 -6.87 -6.65 -7.80
C ALA A 41 -5.70 -5.85 -8.41
N SER A 42 -5.78 -5.52 -9.71
CA SER A 42 -4.81 -4.67 -10.39
C SER A 42 -4.70 -3.28 -9.75
N ASP A 43 -5.84 -2.63 -9.50
CA ASP A 43 -5.88 -1.29 -8.87
C ASP A 43 -5.25 -1.30 -7.46
N LEU A 44 -5.50 -2.35 -6.68
CA LEU A 44 -4.91 -2.51 -5.34
C LEU A 44 -3.40 -2.80 -5.44
N ALA A 45 -2.97 -3.65 -6.36
CA ALA A 45 -1.55 -3.91 -6.55
C ALA A 45 -0.79 -2.65 -6.99
N GLN A 46 -1.38 -1.81 -7.86
CA GLN A 46 -0.81 -0.51 -8.26
C GLN A 46 -0.70 0.47 -7.07
N LYS A 47 -1.59 0.37 -6.08
CA LYS A 47 -1.52 1.12 -4.82
C LYS A 47 -0.50 0.57 -3.82
N GLY A 48 0.22 -0.50 -4.18
CA GLY A 48 1.25 -1.11 -3.36
C GLY A 48 0.76 -2.22 -2.42
N PHE A 49 -0.50 -2.67 -2.56
CA PHE A 49 -0.97 -3.83 -1.80
C PHE A 49 -0.35 -5.14 -2.33
N THR A 50 0.07 -6.01 -1.43
CA THR A 50 0.53 -7.36 -1.76
C THR A 50 -0.66 -8.26 -2.10
N VAL A 51 -0.93 -8.41 -3.40
CA VAL A 51 -2.03 -9.27 -3.90
C VAL A 51 -1.51 -10.67 -4.23
N ASP A 52 -2.06 -11.68 -3.56
CA ASP A 52 -1.88 -13.10 -3.88
C ASP A 52 -2.94 -13.55 -4.89
N VAL A 53 -2.57 -13.74 -6.16
CA VAL A 53 -3.54 -13.99 -7.22
C VAL A 53 -4.33 -15.30 -7.01
N PRO A 54 -3.70 -16.46 -6.80
CA PRO A 54 -4.44 -17.70 -6.54
C PRO A 54 -5.42 -17.59 -5.37
N ILE A 55 -5.01 -17.02 -4.25
CA ILE A 55 -5.85 -16.97 -3.05
C ILE A 55 -6.89 -15.85 -3.14
N MET A 56 -6.49 -14.65 -3.53
CA MET A 56 -7.35 -13.46 -3.41
C MET A 56 -8.20 -13.19 -4.66
N VAL A 57 -7.72 -13.58 -5.84
CA VAL A 57 -8.42 -13.34 -7.11
C VAL A 57 -9.19 -14.58 -7.53
N TRP A 58 -8.55 -15.75 -7.48
CA TRP A 58 -9.19 -17.03 -7.85
C TRP A 58 -9.89 -17.74 -6.70
N ASN A 59 -9.89 -17.13 -5.50
CA ASN A 59 -10.54 -17.67 -4.30
C ASN A 59 -10.08 -19.09 -3.92
N TRP A 60 -8.85 -19.47 -4.25
CA TRP A 60 -8.30 -20.75 -3.82
C TRP A 60 -8.10 -20.78 -2.30
N ASP A 61 -8.16 -21.98 -1.73
CA ASP A 61 -8.01 -22.20 -0.30
C ASP A 61 -6.59 -21.82 0.18
N PRO A 62 -6.46 -20.84 1.11
CA PRO A 62 -5.16 -20.37 1.58
C PRO A 62 -4.26 -21.48 2.12
N TYR A 63 -4.79 -22.37 2.96
CA TYR A 63 -4.02 -23.45 3.57
C TYR A 63 -3.48 -24.42 2.51
N LEU A 64 -4.32 -24.88 1.58
CA LEU A 64 -3.89 -25.81 0.53
C LEU A 64 -2.87 -25.17 -0.42
N VAL A 65 -3.06 -23.88 -0.76
CA VAL A 65 -2.10 -23.15 -1.60
C VAL A 65 -0.75 -23.00 -0.91
N MET A 66 -0.74 -22.60 0.37
CA MET A 66 0.51 -22.46 1.13
C MET A 66 1.19 -23.81 1.36
N GLN A 67 0.43 -24.86 1.64
CA GLN A 67 0.94 -26.23 1.76
C GLN A 67 1.60 -26.68 0.45
N LEU A 68 0.93 -26.48 -0.68
CA LEU A 68 1.47 -26.85 -1.99
C LEU A 68 2.76 -26.09 -2.31
N ARG A 69 2.80 -24.78 -2.04
CA ARG A 69 4.00 -23.95 -2.21
C ARG A 69 5.16 -24.46 -1.34
N GLN A 70 4.91 -24.84 -0.08
CA GLN A 70 5.94 -25.44 0.76
C GLN A 70 6.43 -26.80 0.23
N GLN A 71 5.53 -27.64 -0.28
CA GLN A 71 5.89 -28.94 -0.87
C GLN A 71 6.80 -28.78 -2.09
N PHE A 72 6.62 -27.72 -2.88
CA PHE A 72 7.51 -27.37 -3.99
C PHE A 72 8.78 -26.60 -3.56
N GLY A 73 9.00 -26.41 -2.26
CA GLY A 73 10.20 -25.78 -1.72
C GLY A 73 10.19 -24.25 -1.75
N TYR A 74 9.05 -23.60 -1.99
CA TYR A 74 8.96 -22.15 -1.94
C TYR A 74 8.95 -21.66 -0.48
N THR A 75 9.76 -20.64 -0.18
CA THR A 75 9.72 -19.85 1.07
C THR A 75 9.02 -18.50 0.88
N TRP A 76 8.93 -18.06 -0.37
CA TRP A 76 8.22 -16.87 -0.86
C TRP A 76 7.73 -17.07 -2.30
N VAL A 77 6.68 -16.35 -2.68
CA VAL A 77 6.19 -16.27 -4.07
C VAL A 77 5.93 -14.81 -4.47
N PRO A 78 5.96 -14.49 -5.78
CA PRO A 78 5.68 -13.14 -6.23
C PRO A 78 4.22 -12.73 -5.97
N SER A 79 4.03 -11.46 -5.61
CA SER A 79 2.72 -10.81 -5.66
C SER A 79 2.35 -10.40 -7.09
N ALA A 80 1.11 -9.96 -7.31
CA ALA A 80 0.52 -9.78 -8.64
C ALA A 80 1.35 -8.98 -9.67
N LEU A 81 2.10 -7.96 -9.23
CA LEU A 81 2.93 -7.12 -10.13
C LEU A 81 4.42 -7.44 -10.06
N GLN A 82 4.82 -8.44 -9.28
CA GLN A 82 6.20 -8.88 -9.23
C GLN A 82 6.53 -9.81 -10.41
N PRO A 83 7.79 -9.81 -10.88
CA PRO A 83 8.22 -10.74 -11.92
C PRO A 83 7.94 -12.21 -11.54
N PRO A 84 7.49 -13.04 -12.49
CA PRO A 84 7.27 -14.45 -12.22
C PRO A 84 8.59 -15.17 -11.92
N ILE A 85 8.50 -16.24 -11.13
CA ILE A 85 9.64 -17.14 -10.88
C ILE A 85 9.88 -17.96 -12.15
N THR A 86 11.09 -17.88 -12.70
CA THR A 86 11.45 -18.55 -13.97
C THR A 86 12.05 -19.94 -13.75
N VAL A 87 12.63 -20.20 -12.58
CA VAL A 87 13.22 -21.49 -12.19
C VAL A 87 12.71 -21.84 -10.79
N ALA A 88 12.04 -22.99 -10.67
CA ALA A 88 11.48 -23.43 -9.40
C ALA A 88 12.58 -23.74 -8.36
N PRO A 89 12.28 -23.68 -7.05
CA PRO A 89 13.21 -24.04 -5.99
C PRO A 89 13.80 -25.43 -6.18
N GLY A 90 15.10 -25.58 -5.90
CA GLY A 90 15.79 -26.87 -6.00
C GLY A 90 16.11 -27.35 -7.43
N LEU A 91 15.68 -26.61 -8.47
CA LEU A 91 16.10 -26.89 -9.84
C LEU A 91 17.32 -26.02 -10.22
N PRO A 92 18.31 -26.58 -10.93
CA PRO A 92 19.40 -25.78 -11.47
C PRO A 92 18.85 -24.81 -12.52
N GLY A 93 19.28 -23.55 -12.46
CA GLY A 93 18.99 -22.58 -13.51
C GLY A 93 19.67 -22.99 -14.82
N PHE A 94 18.93 -22.94 -15.93
CA PHE A 94 19.51 -23.15 -17.26
C PHE A 94 20.00 -21.79 -17.82
N GLY A 95 21.30 -21.66 -18.06
CA GLY A 95 21.89 -20.47 -18.69
C GLY A 95 21.92 -19.23 -17.78
N THR A 96 21.41 -18.10 -18.27
CA THR A 96 21.40 -16.79 -17.56
C THR A 96 20.23 -16.62 -16.58
N LEU A 97 19.37 -17.62 -16.44
CA LEU A 97 18.23 -17.55 -15.51
C LEU A 97 18.74 -17.64 -14.06
N SER A 98 18.46 -16.59 -13.28
CA SER A 98 18.76 -16.60 -11.85
C SER A 98 17.93 -17.68 -11.16
N SER A 99 18.60 -18.56 -10.43
CA SER A 99 17.94 -19.55 -9.58
C SER A 99 17.18 -18.85 -8.45
N TYR A 100 16.07 -19.46 -8.01
CA TYR A 100 15.31 -19.02 -6.85
C TYR A 100 16.19 -18.95 -5.59
N ASP A 101 16.23 -17.80 -4.92
CA ASP A 101 16.95 -17.61 -3.65
C ASP A 101 15.95 -17.65 -2.47
N PRO A 102 15.93 -18.72 -1.67
CA PRO A 102 14.99 -18.86 -0.56
C PRO A 102 15.27 -17.93 0.63
N LEU A 103 16.46 -17.33 0.73
CA LEU A 103 16.89 -16.52 1.88
C LEU A 103 16.76 -15.01 1.63
N HIS A 104 16.62 -14.59 0.37
CA HIS A 104 16.49 -13.17 0.00
C HIS A 104 15.23 -12.92 -0.83
N PRO A 105 14.03 -12.99 -0.22
CA PRO A 105 12.80 -12.65 -0.90
C PRO A 105 12.82 -11.19 -1.39
N PRO A 106 12.40 -10.90 -2.64
CA PRO A 106 12.18 -9.53 -3.09
C PRO A 106 11.17 -8.79 -2.21
N ALA A 107 11.33 -7.48 -2.07
CA ALA A 107 10.40 -6.65 -1.30
C ALA A 107 8.99 -6.72 -1.89
N GLY A 108 7.98 -6.96 -1.05
CA GLY A 108 6.59 -7.13 -1.46
C GLY A 108 6.20 -8.55 -1.90
N SER A 109 7.11 -9.52 -1.79
CA SER A 109 6.80 -10.94 -1.99
C SER A 109 5.94 -11.50 -0.87
N ILE A 110 5.16 -12.51 -1.21
CA ILE A 110 4.26 -13.18 -0.28
C ILE A 110 5.05 -14.29 0.41
N ARG A 111 5.08 -14.26 1.73
CA ARG A 111 5.69 -15.31 2.54
C ARG A 111 4.89 -16.61 2.41
N VAL A 112 5.60 -17.72 2.19
CA VAL A 112 5.02 -19.05 2.19
C VAL A 112 5.22 -19.69 3.55
N SER A 113 4.14 -19.83 4.31
CA SER A 113 4.18 -20.47 5.63
C SER A 113 2.84 -21.11 5.99
N LEU A 114 2.89 -22.16 6.81
CA LEU A 114 1.74 -22.72 7.51
C LEU A 114 1.74 -22.37 9.00
N ASN A 115 2.74 -21.62 9.49
CA ASN A 115 2.79 -21.18 10.88
C ASN A 115 1.87 -19.97 11.08
N LEU A 116 0.89 -20.10 11.97
CA LEU A 116 -0.07 -19.03 12.27
C LEU A 116 0.58 -17.73 12.77
N ALA A 117 1.73 -17.83 13.45
CA ALA A 117 2.47 -16.66 13.93
C ALA A 117 2.98 -15.75 12.79
N ASP A 118 3.04 -16.27 11.56
CA ASP A 118 3.44 -15.51 10.38
C ASP A 118 2.28 -14.69 9.76
N TYR A 119 1.06 -14.89 10.27
CA TYR A 119 -0.16 -14.18 9.86
C TYR A 119 -0.83 -13.53 11.08
N PRO A 120 -0.17 -12.58 11.76
CA PRO A 120 -0.81 -11.84 12.85
C PRO A 120 -2.03 -11.07 12.30
N PRO A 121 -3.09 -10.84 13.09
CA PRO A 121 -4.19 -10.00 12.65
C PRO A 121 -3.71 -8.65 12.15
N PHE A 122 -4.36 -8.13 11.10
CA PHE A 122 -4.03 -6.82 10.54
C PHE A 122 -4.16 -5.74 11.61
N ASP A 123 -3.05 -5.07 11.90
CA ASP A 123 -3.01 -3.87 12.74
C ASP A 123 -2.92 -2.66 11.80
N PRO A 124 -4.00 -1.87 11.64
CA PRO A 124 -3.95 -0.69 10.79
C PRO A 124 -2.86 0.24 11.30
N PRO A 125 -2.09 0.90 10.40
CA PRO A 125 -1.20 1.96 10.85
C PRO A 125 -2.02 2.93 11.69
N ALA A 126 -1.47 3.32 12.86
CA ALA A 126 -2.12 4.31 13.70
C ALA A 126 -2.57 5.47 12.81
N PRO A 127 -3.85 5.90 12.91
CA PRO A 127 -4.31 7.05 12.15
C PRO A 127 -3.25 8.13 12.29
N PRO A 128 -2.79 8.75 11.17
CA PRO A 128 -1.85 9.85 11.29
C PRO A 128 -2.41 10.77 12.36
N ALA A 129 -1.57 11.08 13.37
CA ALA A 129 -1.99 11.86 14.52
C ALA A 129 -2.83 13.02 13.97
N PRO A 130 -4.06 13.25 14.49
CA PRO A 130 -4.96 14.25 13.94
C PRO A 130 -4.09 15.48 13.67
N HIS A 131 -4.01 15.90 12.41
CA HIS A 131 -3.41 17.19 12.12
C HIS A 131 -4.18 18.12 13.04
N THR A 132 -3.52 18.59 14.10
CA THR A 132 -4.13 19.54 14.98
C THR A 132 -4.60 20.62 14.03
N PRO A 133 -5.91 20.96 14.00
CA PRO A 133 -6.37 22.05 13.17
C PRO A 133 -5.36 23.15 13.37
N ALA A 134 -4.85 23.66 12.26
CA ALA A 134 -3.75 24.61 12.26
C ALA A 134 -3.98 25.56 13.43
N SER A 135 -2.92 25.77 14.20
CA SER A 135 -2.82 26.99 14.99
C SER A 135 -3.51 28.11 14.21
N ASP A 136 -4.23 29.02 14.85
CA ASP A 136 -4.85 30.19 14.19
C ASP A 136 -3.86 31.01 13.31
N ASP A 137 -2.58 30.63 13.34
CA ASP A 137 -1.55 30.83 12.34
C ASP A 137 -1.94 30.40 10.89
N PRO A 138 -2.19 31.38 10.00
CA PRO A 138 -2.48 31.15 8.58
C PRO A 138 -1.23 30.73 7.77
N VAL A 139 -0.04 30.74 8.37
CA VAL A 139 1.24 30.43 7.72
C VAL A 139 1.70 29.03 8.14
N GLY A 140 1.65 28.10 7.18
CA GLY A 140 2.00 26.69 7.38
C GLY A 140 3.50 26.43 7.52
N LEU A 141 3.91 25.19 7.29
CA LEU A 141 5.32 24.78 7.39
C LEU A 141 6.19 25.48 6.33
N GLN A 142 7.47 25.72 6.67
CA GLN A 142 8.47 26.16 5.70
C GLN A 142 8.64 25.10 4.60
N SER A 143 8.63 25.54 3.35
CA SER A 143 8.86 24.70 2.17
C SER A 143 10.30 24.87 1.69
N VAL A 144 10.58 25.88 0.88
CA VAL A 144 11.89 26.13 0.27
C VAL A 144 12.30 27.58 0.45
N GLY A 145 13.53 27.82 0.92
CA GLY A 145 14.04 29.17 1.14
C GLY A 145 13.14 29.98 2.08
N ALA A 146 12.68 31.15 1.64
CA ALA A 146 11.77 32.00 2.39
C ALA A 146 10.28 31.62 2.23
N LEU A 147 9.95 30.54 1.51
CA LEU A 147 8.57 30.17 1.21
C LEU A 147 7.98 29.21 2.26
N TYR A 148 6.74 29.48 2.63
CA TYR A 148 5.94 28.73 3.59
C TYR A 148 4.61 28.32 2.94
N LEU A 149 4.10 27.16 3.31
CA LEU A 149 2.86 26.62 2.77
C LEU A 149 1.65 27.45 3.24
N ALA A 150 0.63 27.57 2.39
CA ALA A 150 -0.67 28.07 2.83
C ALA A 150 -1.41 26.96 3.60
N VAL A 151 -2.14 27.34 4.65
CA VAL A 151 -2.99 26.42 5.41
C VAL A 151 -4.36 26.25 4.71
N PRO A 152 -4.94 25.05 4.64
CA PRO A 152 -6.29 24.86 4.11
C PRO A 152 -7.33 25.71 4.86
N GLY A 153 -8.17 26.43 4.13
CA GLY A 153 -9.28 27.22 4.70
C GLY A 153 -8.93 28.66 5.10
N GLU A 154 -7.67 29.09 4.93
CA GLU A 154 -7.30 30.49 5.15
C GLU A 154 -7.87 31.42 4.05
N THR A 155 -8.22 32.66 4.43
CA THR A 155 -8.98 33.60 3.60
C THR A 155 -8.23 34.89 3.23
N TYR A 156 -6.92 34.95 3.50
CA TYR A 156 -6.08 36.09 3.21
C TYR A 156 -5.96 36.32 1.70
N GLN A 157 -6.05 37.60 1.31
CA GLN A 157 -5.91 38.04 -0.07
C GLN A 157 -4.43 38.14 -0.45
N ASP A 158 -4.15 38.14 -1.76
CA ASP A 158 -2.81 38.38 -2.28
C ASP A 158 -2.23 39.71 -1.75
N GLY A 159 -0.96 39.69 -1.35
CA GLY A 159 -0.27 40.84 -0.75
C GLY A 159 -0.61 41.12 0.73
N ALA A 160 -1.48 40.33 1.36
CA ALA A 160 -1.74 40.47 2.80
C ALA A 160 -0.48 40.13 3.62
N LYS A 161 -0.31 40.80 4.77
CA LYS A 161 0.80 40.53 5.70
C LYS A 161 0.32 39.84 6.96
N TYR A 162 1.12 38.90 7.45
CA TYR A 162 0.94 38.24 8.73
C TYR A 162 2.26 38.26 9.50
N THR A 163 2.24 38.43 10.82
CA THR A 163 3.46 38.45 11.63
C THR A 163 3.27 37.58 12.87
N ASP A 164 4.26 36.75 13.14
CA ASP A 164 4.31 35.90 14.33
C ASP A 164 5.75 35.80 14.86
N GLY A 165 6.01 34.85 15.76
CA GLY A 165 7.33 34.63 16.35
C GLY A 165 8.41 34.15 15.36
N ARG A 166 8.04 33.74 14.14
CA ARG A 166 8.95 33.35 13.06
C ARG A 166 9.34 34.53 12.19
N GLY A 167 8.53 35.60 12.12
CA GLY A 167 8.80 36.81 11.36
C GLY A 167 7.57 37.40 10.68
N THR A 168 7.78 38.28 9.71
CA THR A 168 6.70 38.84 8.87
C THR A 168 6.62 38.11 7.54
N PHE A 169 5.41 37.73 7.16
CA PHE A 169 5.09 37.00 5.95
C PHE A 169 4.20 37.83 5.03
N LEU A 170 4.41 37.68 3.72
CA LEU A 170 3.60 38.24 2.66
C LEU A 170 2.86 37.12 1.92
N LYS A 171 1.55 37.29 1.73
CA LYS A 171 0.72 36.33 1.03
C LYS A 171 0.93 36.45 -0.48
N HIS A 172 1.09 35.30 -1.13
CA HIS A 172 1.12 35.20 -2.59
C HIS A 172 0.05 34.25 -3.11
N ILE A 173 -0.66 34.71 -4.14
CA ILE A 173 -1.69 33.97 -4.88
C ILE A 173 -1.33 34.06 -6.36
N THR A 174 -0.61 33.07 -6.86
CA THR A 174 -0.13 33.04 -8.25
C THR A 174 -0.95 32.07 -9.08
N PHE A 175 -1.36 32.50 -10.26
CA PHE A 175 -2.01 31.64 -11.25
C PHE A 175 -0.95 31.05 -12.18
N THR A 176 -0.81 29.72 -12.16
CA THR A 176 0.09 28.97 -13.05
C THR A 176 -0.74 28.11 -14.02
N PRO A 177 -0.14 27.52 -15.07
CA PRO A 177 -0.83 26.56 -15.93
C PRO A 177 -1.42 25.35 -15.17
N PHE A 178 -0.93 25.08 -13.95
CA PHE A 178 -1.41 23.99 -13.10
C PHE A 178 -2.49 24.44 -12.09
N GLY A 179 -2.97 25.68 -12.22
CA GLY A 179 -4.02 26.24 -11.39
C GLY A 179 -3.53 27.31 -10.42
N ARG A 180 -4.39 27.64 -9.46
CA ARG A 180 -4.13 28.66 -8.44
C ARG A 180 -3.24 28.08 -7.35
N THR A 181 -2.04 28.65 -7.19
CA THR A 181 -1.09 28.30 -6.13
C THR A 181 -1.10 29.40 -5.08
N ASN A 182 -1.23 29.03 -3.80
CA ASN A 182 -1.21 29.98 -2.68
C ASN A 182 -0.04 29.61 -1.76
N TYR A 183 0.76 30.60 -1.37
CA TYR A 183 1.88 30.41 -0.44
C TYR A 183 2.16 31.69 0.36
N TRP A 184 3.06 31.61 1.33
CA TRP A 184 3.55 32.74 2.10
C TRP A 184 5.05 32.90 1.87
N GLU A 185 5.54 34.13 1.79
CA GLU A 185 6.97 34.44 1.72
C GLU A 185 7.38 35.23 2.95
N LYS A 186 8.43 34.80 3.65
CA LYS A 186 9.00 35.56 4.77
C LYS A 186 9.78 36.77 4.25
N VAL A 187 9.38 37.96 4.67
CA VAL A 187 9.92 39.26 4.22
C VAL A 187 10.67 40.04 5.30
N ALA A 188 10.54 39.63 6.58
CA ALA A 188 11.34 40.15 7.70
C ALA A 188 11.46 39.09 8.81
#